data_AF-H3AY12-F1
#
_entry.id   AF-H3AY12-F1
#
_cell.length_a   1.000
_cell.length_b   1.000
_cell.length_c   1.000
_cell.angle_alpha   90.00
_cell.angle_beta   90.00
_cell.angle_gamma   90.00
#
_symmetry.space_group_name_H-M   'P 1'
#
loop_
_entity.id
_entity.type
_entity.pdbx_description
1 polymer ?
#
loop_
_entity_poly.entity_id
_entity_poly.type
_entity_poly.pdbx_seq_one_letter_code
_entity_poly.pdbx_strand_id
1 'polypeptide(L)'
;PSDREALRMLILNLGLVDTWSLVNPQSLDFTFRSSPHDMRTRFNMIFISNHLVNSVRSCGIGIQALSDHAPVDLVLSWEMGATRKGRWQLNSSLLQVDSAREEIKTIIQEYFDINQGSVSTDAMLWEAGKAYIWGQVIAMSSRISELEWHIKALEDQMAPSSSDKEAIQEQIEENKAEYALFRLKHRQYESGDRARKLLASLVHQQEACKWIPATNSTEGNLLTEPKEVNGAFQQFYSTLCSSDGLADICAYEAFLEDLDLPGLSPRDRDLLDALISGAEIHAAIHSMQAEKSL
;
A
#
# COMPACT_ATOMS: atom_id res chain seq x y z
N PRO A 1 -5.04 -10.15 25.99
CA PRO A 1 -5.39 -11.01 24.82
C PRO A 1 -4.71 -12.38 24.98
N SER A 2 -5.35 -13.48 24.60
CA SER A 2 -4.62 -14.75 24.47
C SER A 2 -3.57 -14.59 23.37
N ASP A 3 -2.42 -15.26 23.48
CA ASP A 3 -1.31 -15.10 22.51
C ASP A 3 -1.76 -15.36 21.07
N ARG A 4 -2.70 -16.29 20.88
CA ARG A 4 -3.33 -16.59 19.59
C ARG A 4 -4.11 -15.40 19.02
N GLU A 5 -4.85 -14.68 19.87
CA GLU A 5 -5.61 -13.52 19.44
C GLU A 5 -4.68 -12.34 19.12
N ALA A 6 -3.63 -12.15 19.92
CA ALA A 6 -2.60 -11.16 19.63
C ALA A 6 -1.90 -11.42 18.28
N LEU A 7 -1.56 -12.68 18.00
CA LEU A 7 -0.98 -13.09 16.71
C LEU A 7 -1.94 -12.82 15.56
N ARG A 8 -3.23 -13.19 15.69
CA ARG A 8 -4.25 -12.91 14.66
C ARG A 8 -4.39 -11.41 14.39
N MET A 9 -4.47 -10.60 15.44
CA MET A 9 -4.53 -9.14 15.30
C MET A 9 -3.29 -8.60 14.61
N LEU A 10 -2.10 -9.11 14.93
CA LEU A 10 -0.86 -8.71 14.27
C LEU A 10 -0.87 -9.07 12.77
N ILE A 11 -1.28 -10.29 12.44
CA ILE A 11 -1.40 -10.76 11.05
C ILE A 11 -2.36 -9.88 10.26
N LEU A 12 -3.55 -9.59 10.81
CA LEU A 12 -4.56 -8.76 10.16
C LEU A 12 -4.09 -7.30 10.01
N ASN A 13 -3.56 -6.70 11.08
CA ASN A 13 -3.15 -5.30 11.08
C ASN A 13 -1.97 -5.03 10.13
N LEU A 14 -1.07 -6.00 9.97
CA LEU A 14 0.10 -5.88 9.10
C LEU A 14 -0.13 -6.46 7.69
N GLY A 15 -1.32 -6.98 7.40
CA GLY A 15 -1.62 -7.59 6.10
C GLY A 15 -0.70 -8.77 5.77
N LEU A 16 -0.44 -9.61 6.76
CA LEU A 16 0.44 -10.76 6.64
C LEU A 16 -0.35 -12.03 6.31
N VAL A 17 0.34 -13.00 5.71
CA VAL A 17 -0.19 -14.32 5.40
C VAL A 17 0.76 -15.37 5.92
N ASP A 18 0.20 -16.40 6.54
CA ASP A 18 0.93 -17.62 6.89
C ASP A 18 1.25 -18.41 5.62
N THR A 19 2.52 -18.38 5.21
CA THR A 19 2.94 -18.88 3.91
C THR A 19 2.76 -20.39 3.77
N TRP A 20 2.97 -21.14 4.86
CA TRP A 20 2.82 -22.60 4.82
C TRP A 20 1.35 -23.00 4.65
N SER A 21 0.46 -22.37 5.42
CA SER A 21 -0.99 -22.62 5.35
C SER A 21 -1.57 -22.19 4.00
N LEU A 22 -1.01 -21.14 3.39
CA LEU A 22 -1.38 -20.69 2.06
C LEU A 22 -1.07 -21.74 1.00
N VAL A 23 0.15 -22.29 1.00
CA VAL A 23 0.62 -23.29 0.01
C VAL A 23 0.01 -24.67 0.27
N ASN A 24 -0.29 -24.99 1.52
CA ASN A 24 -0.73 -26.32 1.95
C ASN A 24 -2.08 -26.29 2.72
N PRO A 25 -3.18 -25.78 2.12
CA PRO A 25 -4.42 -25.48 2.85
C PRO A 25 -5.13 -26.72 3.42
N GLN A 26 -4.88 -27.90 2.86
CA GLN A 26 -5.48 -29.17 3.29
C GLN A 26 -4.51 -30.07 4.05
N SER A 27 -3.23 -29.70 4.12
CA SER A 27 -2.21 -30.52 4.78
C SER A 27 -2.22 -30.26 6.27
N LEU A 28 -1.93 -31.29 7.04
CA LEU A 28 -1.69 -31.19 8.48
C LEU A 28 -0.25 -31.62 8.76
N ASP A 29 0.59 -30.65 9.12
CA ASP A 29 1.99 -30.91 9.44
C ASP A 29 2.45 -29.99 10.58
N PHE A 30 3.52 -30.40 11.28
CA PHE A 30 3.92 -29.83 12.56
C PHE A 30 5.42 -29.57 12.59
N THR A 31 5.80 -28.46 13.23
CA THR A 31 7.22 -28.06 13.32
C THR A 31 7.86 -28.46 14.63
N PHE A 32 7.10 -29.02 15.57
CA PHE A 32 7.57 -29.42 16.89
C PHE A 32 6.83 -30.66 17.36
N ARG A 33 7.57 -31.56 18.02
CA ARG A 33 7.01 -32.74 18.70
C ARG A 33 7.57 -32.88 20.11
N SER A 34 6.67 -32.92 21.08
CA SER A 34 7.00 -33.29 22.46
C SER A 34 6.75 -34.78 22.67
N SER A 35 7.82 -35.57 22.81
CA SER A 35 7.72 -37.02 23.04
C SER A 35 7.06 -37.38 24.38
N PRO A 36 7.34 -36.71 25.52
CA PRO A 36 6.76 -37.09 26.82
C PRO A 36 5.25 -36.85 26.91
N HIS A 37 4.72 -35.91 26.14
CA HIS A 37 3.31 -35.52 26.18
C HIS A 37 2.52 -35.98 24.94
N ASP A 38 3.18 -36.66 23.99
CA ASP A 38 2.67 -37.01 22.66
C ASP A 38 1.94 -35.85 21.96
N MET A 39 2.48 -34.64 22.13
CA MET A 39 1.93 -33.42 21.56
C MET A 39 2.70 -33.02 20.31
N ARG A 40 1.98 -32.55 19.29
CA ARG A 40 2.55 -31.96 18.07
C ARG A 40 1.98 -30.57 17.87
N THR A 41 2.84 -29.61 17.60
CA THR A 41 2.45 -28.21 17.42
C THR A 41 3.24 -27.58 16.28
N ARG A 42 2.69 -26.49 15.73
CA ARG A 42 3.37 -25.67 14.73
C ARG A 42 3.74 -24.34 15.39
N PHE A 43 4.99 -24.23 15.82
CA PHE A 43 5.54 -23.01 16.43
C PHE A 43 6.35 -22.18 15.45
N ASN A 44 6.99 -22.83 14.48
CA ASN A 44 7.77 -22.14 13.47
C ASN A 44 6.82 -21.77 12.32
N MET A 45 6.62 -20.47 12.10
CA MET A 45 5.75 -19.95 11.05
C MET A 45 6.49 -18.84 10.30
N ILE A 46 6.34 -18.80 8.98
CA ILE A 46 6.87 -17.73 8.16
C ILE A 46 5.69 -16.91 7.64
N PHE A 47 5.62 -15.67 8.10
CA PHE A 47 4.62 -14.70 7.66
C PHE A 47 5.24 -13.76 6.61
N ILE A 48 4.53 -13.57 5.50
CA ILE A 48 4.91 -12.61 4.47
C ILE A 48 3.80 -11.60 4.24
N SER A 49 4.15 -10.42 3.72
CA SER A 49 3.14 -9.46 3.27
C SER A 49 2.31 -10.03 2.14
N ASN A 50 1.01 -9.73 2.14
CA ASN A 50 0.05 -9.98 1.06
C ASN A 50 0.62 -9.65 -0.34
N HIS A 51 1.43 -8.59 -0.45
CA HIS A 51 2.01 -8.14 -1.71
C HIS A 51 3.09 -9.06 -2.28
N LEU A 52 3.65 -9.95 -1.45
CA LEU A 52 4.73 -10.88 -1.81
C LEU A 52 4.24 -12.29 -2.07
N VAL A 53 2.94 -12.54 -1.91
CA VAL A 53 2.35 -13.87 -2.10
C VAL A 53 2.62 -14.42 -3.50
N ASN A 54 2.57 -13.55 -4.52
CA ASN A 54 2.91 -13.94 -5.89
C ASN A 54 4.39 -14.33 -6.09
N SER A 55 5.27 -13.89 -5.19
CA SER A 55 6.68 -14.28 -5.22
C SER A 55 6.93 -15.65 -4.59
N VAL A 56 5.94 -16.27 -3.91
CA VAL A 56 6.11 -17.57 -3.26
C VAL A 56 6.10 -18.69 -4.29
N ARG A 57 7.18 -19.49 -4.31
CA ARG A 57 7.28 -20.69 -5.15
C ARG A 57 6.97 -21.96 -4.39
N SER A 58 7.45 -22.07 -3.16
CA SER A 58 7.16 -23.19 -2.29
C SER A 58 7.37 -22.82 -0.84
N CYS A 59 6.62 -23.48 0.04
CA CYS A 59 6.84 -23.44 1.47
C CYS A 59 6.60 -24.84 2.04
N GLY A 60 7.60 -25.39 2.74
CA GLY A 60 7.60 -26.76 3.23
C GLY A 60 8.10 -26.86 4.65
N ILE A 61 7.69 -27.92 5.35
CA ILE A 61 8.25 -28.30 6.64
C ILE A 61 9.18 -29.49 6.37
N GLY A 62 10.45 -29.35 6.76
CA GLY A 62 11.46 -30.37 6.55
C GLY A 62 11.41 -31.49 7.59
N ILE A 63 12.39 -32.38 7.54
CA ILE A 63 12.47 -33.49 8.51
C ILE A 63 13.07 -33.02 9.85
N GLN A 64 12.53 -33.57 10.93
CA GLN A 64 13.03 -33.38 12.28
C GLN A 64 14.24 -34.33 12.52
N ALA A 65 15.43 -33.92 12.10
CA ALA A 65 16.62 -34.79 12.14
C ALA A 65 17.54 -34.55 13.36
N LEU A 66 17.75 -33.30 13.75
CA LEU A 66 18.79 -32.91 14.74
C LEU A 66 18.26 -32.19 15.98
N SER A 67 16.98 -31.79 15.98
CA SER A 67 16.33 -31.03 17.04
C SER A 67 14.91 -31.57 17.28
N ASP A 68 14.30 -31.19 18.39
CA ASP A 68 12.86 -31.28 18.64
C ASP A 68 12.00 -30.41 17.68
N HIS A 69 12.64 -29.57 16.87
CA HIS A 69 12.04 -28.74 15.83
C HIS A 69 12.36 -29.20 14.41
N ALA A 70 11.36 -29.16 13.54
CA ALA A 70 11.53 -29.27 12.09
C ALA A 70 11.76 -27.88 11.47
N PRO A 71 12.66 -27.77 10.47
CA PRO A 71 12.88 -26.52 9.75
C PRO A 71 11.66 -26.17 8.88
N VAL A 72 11.45 -24.88 8.64
CA VAL A 72 10.45 -24.37 7.70
C VAL A 72 11.19 -23.66 6.59
N ASP A 73 11.03 -24.13 5.36
CA ASP A 73 11.69 -23.59 4.19
C ASP A 73 10.69 -22.75 3.39
N LEU A 74 11.16 -21.60 2.89
CA LEU A 74 10.41 -20.72 2.01
C LEU A 74 11.28 -20.37 0.80
N VAL A 75 10.78 -20.63 -0.40
CA VAL A 75 11.42 -20.24 -1.65
C VAL A 75 10.64 -19.09 -2.27
N LEU A 76 11.32 -17.96 -2.47
CA LEU A 76 10.79 -16.79 -3.15
C LEU A 76 11.46 -16.62 -4.51
N SER A 77 10.69 -16.20 -5.52
CA SER A 77 11.21 -15.72 -6.79
C SER A 77 10.84 -14.27 -7.01
N TRP A 78 11.82 -13.46 -7.40
CA TRP A 78 11.58 -12.08 -7.81
C TRP A 78 11.69 -11.96 -9.32
N GLU A 79 10.64 -11.51 -9.99
CA GLU A 79 10.76 -11.10 -11.38
C GLU A 79 11.49 -9.76 -11.42
N MET A 80 12.79 -9.77 -11.72
CA MET A 80 13.58 -8.54 -11.89
C MET A 80 13.16 -7.69 -13.12
N GLY A 81 12.13 -8.11 -13.88
CA GLY A 81 11.71 -7.49 -15.13
C GLY A 81 10.58 -6.45 -15.00
N ALA A 82 9.71 -6.57 -14.00
CA ALA A 82 8.65 -5.59 -13.78
C ALA A 82 9.17 -4.50 -12.85
N THR A 83 9.84 -3.49 -13.42
CA THR A 83 9.95 -2.20 -12.72
C THR A 83 8.53 -1.69 -12.54
N ARG A 84 7.93 -1.94 -11.36
CA ARG A 84 6.79 -1.13 -10.94
C ARG A 84 7.32 0.29 -11.00
N LYS A 85 6.84 1.09 -11.96
CA LYS A 85 7.10 2.53 -11.98
C LYS A 85 6.57 3.03 -10.64
N GLY A 86 7.46 3.17 -9.67
CA GLY A 86 7.12 3.74 -8.39
C GLY A 86 6.46 5.08 -8.68
N ARG A 87 5.35 5.38 -8.00
CA ARG A 87 4.87 6.75 -7.99
C ARG A 87 5.98 7.57 -7.35
N TRP A 88 6.46 8.60 -8.04
CA TRP A 88 7.42 9.51 -7.45
C TRP A 88 6.82 10.07 -6.15
N GLN A 89 7.59 10.04 -5.08
CA GLN A 89 7.21 10.59 -3.79
C GLN A 89 8.17 11.72 -3.45
N LEU A 90 7.60 12.84 -3.01
CA LEU A 90 8.36 13.97 -2.49
C LEU A 90 9.27 13.49 -1.35
N ASN A 91 10.55 13.83 -1.42
CA ASN A 91 11.45 13.71 -0.29
C ASN A 91 11.05 14.70 0.80
N SER A 92 10.11 14.29 1.65
CA SER A 92 9.49 15.15 2.68
C SER A 92 10.48 15.71 3.70
N SER A 93 11.69 15.15 3.79
CA SER A 93 12.80 15.69 4.59
C SER A 93 13.19 17.11 4.19
N LEU A 94 13.04 17.46 2.90
CA LEU A 94 13.32 18.79 2.38
C LEU A 94 12.48 19.87 3.08
N LEU A 95 11.25 19.54 3.47
CA LEU A 95 10.34 20.49 4.12
C LEU A 95 10.73 20.82 5.57
N GLN A 96 11.67 20.08 6.16
CA GLN A 96 12.16 20.31 7.53
C GLN A 96 13.41 21.18 7.58
N VAL A 97 14.15 21.28 6.47
CA VAL A 97 15.28 22.19 6.37
C VAL A 97 14.73 23.57 6.05
N ASP A 98 14.99 24.55 6.94
CA ASP A 98 14.39 25.87 6.81
C ASP A 98 14.83 26.56 5.50
N SER A 99 16.10 26.44 5.10
CA SER A 99 16.59 26.95 3.81
C SER A 99 15.86 26.33 2.63
N ALA A 100 15.76 24.99 2.58
CA ALA A 100 15.07 24.29 1.50
C ALA A 100 13.56 24.60 1.48
N ARG A 101 12.93 24.76 2.66
CA ARG A 101 11.51 25.14 2.75
C ARG A 101 11.27 26.54 2.22
N GLU A 102 12.13 27.50 2.57
CA GLU A 102 12.02 28.86 2.03
C GLU A 102 12.32 28.88 0.52
N GLU A 103 13.31 28.11 0.03
CA GLU A 103 13.58 27.95 -1.40
C GLU A 103 12.35 27.41 -2.16
N ILE A 104 11.69 26.37 -1.64
CA ILE A 104 10.45 25.83 -2.23
C ILE A 104 9.34 26.87 -2.25
N LYS A 105 9.17 27.67 -1.19
CA LYS A 105 8.17 28.75 -1.17
C LYS A 105 8.46 29.79 -2.25
N THR A 106 9.71 30.21 -2.37
CA THR A 106 10.14 31.17 -3.40
C THR A 106 9.88 30.63 -4.80
N ILE A 107 10.25 29.37 -5.08
CA ILE A 107 9.98 28.70 -6.36
C ILE A 107 8.48 28.72 -6.71
N ILE A 108 7.62 28.42 -5.73
CA ILE A 108 6.17 28.43 -5.91
C ILE A 108 5.68 29.84 -6.22
N GLN A 109 6.11 30.84 -5.44
CA GLN A 109 5.73 32.25 -5.63
C GLN A 109 6.17 32.77 -6.99
N GLU A 110 7.45 32.60 -7.34
CA GLU A 110 8.01 33.02 -8.63
C GLU A 110 7.25 32.39 -9.81
N TYR A 111 6.89 31.11 -9.71
CA TYR A 111 6.12 30.46 -10.76
C TYR A 111 4.79 31.17 -11.00
N PHE A 112 4.02 31.44 -9.95
CA PHE A 112 2.73 32.11 -10.09
C PHE A 112 2.89 33.57 -10.52
N ASP A 113 3.83 34.31 -9.94
CA ASP A 113 4.07 35.72 -10.29
C ASP A 113 4.43 35.90 -11.78
N ILE A 114 5.20 34.96 -12.35
CA ILE A 114 5.63 35.02 -13.75
C ILE A 114 4.54 34.52 -14.70
N ASN A 115 3.80 33.47 -14.32
CA ASN A 115 2.92 32.76 -15.25
C ASN A 115 1.43 33.12 -15.09
N GLN A 116 1.07 33.97 -14.13
CA GLN A 116 -0.32 34.41 -13.96
C GLN A 116 -0.83 35.12 -15.23
N GLY A 117 -1.96 34.66 -15.75
CA GLY A 117 -2.57 35.17 -16.98
C GLY A 117 -1.91 34.70 -18.30
N SER A 118 -0.90 33.83 -18.23
CA SER A 118 -0.23 33.29 -19.43
C SER A 118 -1.03 32.21 -20.17
N VAL A 119 -1.97 31.55 -19.47
CA VAL A 119 -2.79 30.46 -19.99
C VAL A 119 -4.28 30.77 -19.80
N SER A 120 -5.12 30.13 -20.62
CA SER A 120 -6.56 30.41 -20.69
C SER A 120 -7.37 29.90 -19.50
N THR A 121 -6.83 28.97 -18.71
CA THR A 121 -7.53 28.40 -17.55
C THR A 121 -6.58 28.20 -16.36
N ASP A 122 -7.09 28.44 -15.16
CA ASP A 122 -6.34 28.23 -13.91
C ASP A 122 -5.93 26.76 -13.72
N ALA A 123 -6.72 25.83 -14.26
CA ALA A 123 -6.38 24.40 -14.24
C ALA A 123 -5.08 24.11 -15.01
N MET A 124 -4.91 24.67 -16.20
CA MET A 124 -3.67 24.51 -16.98
C MET A 124 -2.47 25.15 -16.27
N LEU A 125 -2.67 26.31 -15.64
CA LEU A 125 -1.64 26.98 -14.84
C LEU A 125 -1.19 26.08 -13.68
N TRP A 126 -2.15 25.47 -12.98
CA TRP A 126 -1.86 24.55 -11.88
C TRP A 126 -1.14 23.27 -12.33
N GLU A 127 -1.58 22.65 -13.43
CA GLU A 127 -0.94 21.44 -13.96
C GLU A 127 0.52 21.69 -14.39
N ALA A 128 0.76 22.80 -15.09
CA ALA A 128 2.11 23.21 -15.47
C ALA A 128 2.96 23.58 -14.25
N GLY A 129 2.37 24.27 -13.26
CA GLY A 129 3.03 24.63 -12.01
C GLY A 129 3.49 23.42 -11.22
N LYS A 130 2.64 22.39 -11.09
CA LYS A 130 3.03 21.13 -10.44
C LYS A 130 4.24 20.48 -11.11
N ALA A 131 4.26 20.43 -12.45
CA ALA A 131 5.37 19.84 -13.18
C ALA A 131 6.68 20.62 -12.98
N TYR A 132 6.61 21.95 -13.00
CA TYR A 132 7.75 22.83 -12.72
C TYR A 132 8.28 22.66 -11.29
N ILE A 133 7.39 22.77 -10.29
CA ILE A 133 7.73 22.61 -8.87
C ILE A 133 8.33 21.21 -8.62
N TRP A 134 7.75 20.16 -9.21
CA TRP A 134 8.32 18.81 -9.14
C TRP A 134 9.74 18.75 -9.69
N GLY A 135 10.00 19.34 -10.86
CA GLY A 135 11.35 19.40 -11.44
C GLY A 135 12.36 20.05 -10.49
N GLN A 136 11.99 21.16 -9.86
CA GLN A 136 12.86 21.87 -8.93
C GLN A 136 13.13 21.06 -7.66
N VAL A 137 12.09 20.47 -7.07
CA VAL A 137 12.23 19.62 -5.88
C VAL A 137 13.08 18.37 -6.14
N ILE A 138 12.96 17.79 -7.34
CA ILE A 138 13.83 16.68 -7.76
C ILE A 138 15.28 17.16 -7.84
N ALA A 139 15.54 18.31 -8.46
CA ALA A 139 16.89 18.88 -8.52
C ALA A 139 17.47 19.15 -7.13
N MET A 140 16.66 19.67 -6.19
CA MET A 140 17.07 19.84 -4.79
C MET A 140 17.41 18.50 -4.11
N SER A 141 16.63 17.45 -4.37
CA SER A 141 16.92 16.11 -3.85
C SER A 141 18.23 15.56 -4.40
N SER A 142 18.50 15.78 -5.70
CA SER A 142 19.75 15.38 -6.34
C SER A 142 20.96 16.10 -5.76
N ARG A 143 20.86 17.40 -5.43
CA ARG A 143 21.94 18.16 -4.77
C ARG A 143 22.40 17.51 -3.46
N ILE A 144 21.49 16.92 -2.69
CA ILE A 144 21.84 16.21 -1.45
C ILE A 144 22.62 14.93 -1.74
N SER A 145 22.22 14.18 -2.77
CA SER A 145 22.98 12.99 -3.22
C SER A 145 24.34 13.37 -3.80
N GLU A 146 24.43 14.51 -4.49
CA GLU A 146 25.69 15.07 -4.98
C GLU A 146 26.60 15.49 -3.83
N LEU A 147 26.07 16.10 -2.76
CA LEU A 147 26.82 16.43 -1.55
C LEU A 147 27.41 15.16 -0.90
N GLU A 148 26.64 14.08 -0.78
CA GLU A 148 27.16 12.78 -0.29
C GLU A 148 28.32 12.28 -1.14
N TRP A 149 28.18 12.34 -2.47
CA TRP A 149 29.22 11.91 -3.40
C TRP A 149 30.46 12.82 -3.32
N HIS A 150 30.25 14.13 -3.22
CA HIS A 150 31.32 15.12 -3.17
C HIS A 150 32.15 15.01 -1.88
N ILE A 151 31.50 14.78 -0.73
CA ILE A 151 32.19 14.48 0.54
C ILE A 151 33.10 13.26 0.35
N LYS A 152 32.59 12.18 -0.24
CA LYS A 152 33.37 10.96 -0.48
C LYS A 152 34.55 11.20 -1.44
N ALA A 153 34.33 11.95 -2.51
CA ALA A 153 35.37 12.28 -3.48
C ALA A 153 36.49 13.15 -2.88
N LEU A 154 36.14 14.10 -2.00
CA LEU A 154 37.11 14.93 -1.28
C LEU A 154 37.89 14.11 -0.24
N GLU A 155 37.24 13.20 0.48
CA GLU A 155 37.91 12.25 1.39
C GLU A 155 38.94 11.37 0.65
N ASP A 156 38.59 10.88 -0.54
CA ASP A 156 39.49 10.07 -1.38
C ASP A 156 40.69 10.89 -1.91
N GLN A 157 40.49 12.18 -2.22
CA GLN A 157 41.55 13.10 -2.66
C GLN A 157 42.52 13.50 -1.53
N MET A 158 42.14 13.29 -0.27
CA MET A 158 42.95 13.63 0.90
C MET A 158 44.10 12.62 1.18
N ALA A 159 44.33 11.67 0.27
CA ALA A 159 45.50 10.80 0.25
C ALA A 159 46.82 11.64 0.23
N PRO A 160 47.96 11.11 0.74
CA PRO A 160 48.88 11.88 1.58
C PRO A 160 49.68 13.03 0.93
N SER A 161 49.52 13.34 -0.36
CA SER A 161 50.44 14.20 -1.13
C SER A 161 49.89 15.52 -1.69
N SER A 162 48.83 16.11 -1.14
CA SER A 162 48.33 17.43 -1.60
C SER A 162 48.87 18.60 -0.76
N SER A 163 49.09 19.75 -1.42
CA SER A 163 49.57 21.01 -0.82
C SER A 163 48.45 21.85 -0.18
N ASP A 164 47.19 21.56 -0.53
CA ASP A 164 46.01 22.36 -0.16
C ASP A 164 45.12 21.65 0.88
N LYS A 165 45.74 20.94 1.83
CA LYS A 165 45.03 20.09 2.80
C LYS A 165 44.06 20.85 3.70
N GLU A 166 44.41 22.07 4.11
CA GLU A 166 43.61 22.86 5.04
C GLU A 166 42.30 23.34 4.41
N ALA A 167 42.36 23.87 3.18
CA ALA A 167 41.16 24.30 2.45
C ALA A 167 40.23 23.13 2.08
N ILE A 168 40.80 21.99 1.68
CA ILE A 168 40.02 20.78 1.40
C ILE A 168 39.36 20.24 2.68
N GLN A 169 40.08 20.26 3.81
CA GLN A 169 39.55 19.82 5.09
C GLN A 169 38.40 20.71 5.57
N GLU A 170 38.53 22.03 5.46
CA GLU A 170 37.47 22.99 5.81
C GLU A 170 36.21 22.75 4.97
N GLN A 171 36.36 22.54 3.66
CA GLN A 171 35.24 22.23 2.76
C GLN A 171 34.56 20.89 3.09
N ILE A 172 35.34 19.87 3.47
CA ILE A 172 34.79 18.57 3.92
C ILE A 172 33.99 18.76 5.20
N GLU A 173 34.51 19.51 6.16
CA GLU A 173 33.85 19.75 7.46
C GLU A 173 32.54 20.53 7.29
N GLU A 174 32.52 21.56 6.45
CA GLU A 174 31.32 22.32 6.12
C GLU A 174 30.25 21.42 5.47
N ASN A 175 30.62 20.69 4.41
CA ASN A 175 29.70 19.79 3.71
C ASN A 175 29.18 18.68 4.63
N LYS A 176 30.04 18.13 5.51
CA LYS A 176 29.63 17.13 6.51
C LYS A 176 28.68 17.71 7.55
N ALA A 177 28.90 18.94 8.00
CA ALA A 177 28.01 19.60 8.95
C ALA A 177 26.62 19.81 8.34
N GLU A 178 26.55 20.29 7.10
CA GLU A 178 25.29 20.44 6.36
C GLU A 178 24.57 19.10 6.17
N TYR A 179 25.30 18.08 5.71
CA TYR A 179 24.75 16.74 5.54
C TYR A 179 24.26 16.11 6.86
N ALA A 180 25.03 16.26 7.95
CA ALA A 180 24.65 15.75 9.26
C ALA A 180 23.40 16.44 9.82
N LEU A 181 23.27 17.75 9.66
CA LEU A 181 22.08 18.51 10.04
C LEU A 181 20.84 18.03 9.27
N PHE A 182 20.98 17.82 7.95
CA PHE A 182 19.92 17.25 7.12
C PHE A 182 19.49 15.86 7.63
N ARG A 183 20.45 14.95 7.88
CA ARG A 183 20.17 13.59 8.37
C ARG A 183 19.53 13.57 9.76
N LEU A 184 19.92 14.48 10.64
CA LEU A 184 19.34 14.62 11.97
C LEU A 184 17.86 15.01 11.88
N LYS A 185 17.54 16.04 11.10
CA LYS A 185 16.16 16.50 10.86
C LYS A 185 15.32 15.41 10.19
N HIS A 186 15.89 14.69 9.22
CA HIS A 186 15.26 13.54 8.59
C HIS A 186 14.88 12.44 9.60
N ARG A 187 15.83 12.03 10.44
CA ARG A 187 15.60 11.01 11.47
C ARG A 187 14.53 11.45 12.46
N GLN A 188 14.50 12.73 12.85
CA GLN A 188 13.48 13.28 13.73
C GLN A 188 12.08 13.19 13.11
N TYR A 189 11.94 13.39 11.80
CA TYR A 189 10.67 13.26 11.09
C TYR A 189 10.20 11.80 10.98
N GLU A 190 11.10 10.87 10.61
CA GLU A 190 10.79 9.44 10.55
C GLU A 190 10.40 8.88 11.93
N SER A 191 11.03 9.35 13.00
CA SER A 191 10.79 8.87 14.37
C SER A 191 9.62 9.59 15.05
N GLY A 192 9.42 10.89 14.80
CA GLY A 192 8.57 11.78 15.59
C GLY A 192 7.09 11.85 15.22
N ASP A 193 6.72 11.57 13.96
CA ASP A 193 5.32 11.73 13.54
C ASP A 193 4.47 10.48 13.81
N ARG A 194 4.03 10.33 15.06
CA ARG A 194 3.15 9.24 15.50
C ARG A 194 1.80 9.26 14.77
N ALA A 195 1.29 10.44 14.42
CA ALA A 195 0.02 10.60 13.72
C ALA A 195 0.12 10.13 12.26
N ARG A 196 1.20 10.50 11.54
CA ARG A 196 1.45 9.99 10.19
C ARG A 196 1.67 8.48 10.19
N LYS A 197 2.42 7.93 11.16
CA LYS A 197 2.59 6.47 11.29
C LYS A 197 1.27 5.76 11.51
N LEU A 198 0.40 6.32 12.35
CA LEU A 198 -0.94 5.78 12.57
C LEU A 198 -1.76 5.84 11.28
N LEU A 199 -1.80 6.98 10.58
CA LEU A 199 -2.52 7.12 9.33
C LEU A 199 -2.00 6.16 8.24
N ALA A 200 -0.67 6.07 8.07
CA ALA A 200 -0.06 5.13 7.14
C ALA A 200 -0.40 3.67 7.51
N SER A 201 -0.40 3.33 8.80
CA SER A 201 -0.81 2.01 9.29
C SER A 201 -2.29 1.74 8.99
N LEU A 202 -3.18 2.74 9.14
CA LEU A 202 -4.60 2.60 8.83
C LEU A 202 -4.83 2.42 7.32
N VAL A 203 -4.11 3.18 6.48
CA VAL A 203 -4.16 3.03 5.03
C VAL A 203 -3.67 1.64 4.62
N HIS A 204 -2.52 1.19 5.15
CA HIS A 204 -2.01 -0.15 4.89
C HIS A 204 -2.97 -1.24 5.34
N GLN A 205 -3.61 -1.09 6.49
CA GLN A 205 -4.64 -2.02 6.97
C GLN A 205 -5.84 -2.06 6.02
N GLN A 206 -6.32 -0.90 5.57
CA GLN A 206 -7.44 -0.80 4.65
C GLN A 206 -7.12 -1.40 3.27
N GLU A 207 -5.92 -1.18 2.76
CA GLU A 207 -5.43 -1.77 1.51
C GLU A 207 -5.26 -3.29 1.65
N ALA A 208 -4.68 -3.74 2.76
CA ALA A 208 -4.47 -5.16 3.04
C ALA A 208 -5.81 -5.92 3.17
N CYS A 209 -6.83 -5.33 3.78
CA CYS A 209 -8.17 -5.92 3.87
C CYS A 209 -8.86 -6.08 2.50
N LYS A 210 -8.50 -5.27 1.51
CA LYS A 210 -9.05 -5.35 0.14
C LYS A 210 -8.26 -6.30 -0.77
N TRP A 211 -7.06 -6.71 -0.35
CA TRP A 211 -6.19 -7.55 -1.15
C TRP A 211 -6.61 -9.01 -1.07
N ILE A 212 -6.81 -9.64 -2.22
CA ILE A 212 -7.07 -11.08 -2.32
C ILE A 212 -5.75 -11.75 -2.70
N PRO A 213 -5.05 -12.42 -1.75
CA PRO A 213 -3.69 -12.92 -1.98
C PRO A 213 -3.64 -14.13 -2.92
N ALA A 214 -4.67 -14.97 -2.90
CA ALA A 214 -4.75 -16.17 -3.73
C ALA A 214 -6.20 -16.63 -3.89
N THR A 215 -6.45 -17.44 -4.91
CA THR A 215 -7.70 -18.17 -5.10
C THR A 215 -7.42 -19.57 -5.66
N ASN A 216 -8.37 -20.49 -5.53
CA ASN A 216 -8.26 -21.80 -6.16
C ASN A 216 -8.82 -21.74 -7.58
N SER A 217 -8.10 -22.35 -8.53
CA SER A 217 -8.61 -22.66 -9.86
C SER A 217 -9.79 -23.63 -9.78
N THR A 218 -10.55 -23.76 -10.87
CA THR A 218 -11.58 -24.80 -11.05
C THR A 218 -11.03 -26.22 -10.87
N GLU A 219 -9.73 -26.41 -11.12
CA GLU A 219 -9.02 -27.68 -10.96
C GLU A 219 -8.44 -27.89 -9.54
N GLY A 220 -8.62 -26.92 -8.62
CA GLY A 220 -8.11 -26.98 -7.25
C GLY A 220 -6.67 -26.49 -7.06
N ASN A 221 -6.00 -26.04 -8.12
CA ASN A 221 -4.65 -25.46 -8.04
C ASN A 221 -4.68 -24.05 -7.44
N LEU A 222 -3.71 -23.71 -6.58
CA LEU A 222 -3.57 -22.39 -5.98
C LEU A 222 -3.05 -21.38 -7.02
N LEU A 223 -3.80 -20.31 -7.25
CA LEU A 223 -3.44 -19.18 -8.11
C LEU A 223 -3.10 -17.97 -7.24
N THR A 224 -1.91 -17.39 -7.45
CA THR A 224 -1.39 -16.24 -6.69
C THR A 224 -1.14 -15.00 -7.56
N GLU A 225 -1.04 -15.17 -8.89
CA GLU A 225 -0.84 -14.08 -9.83
C GLU A 225 -2.12 -13.23 -9.97
N PRO A 226 -2.08 -11.90 -9.75
CA PRO A 226 -3.26 -11.05 -9.78
C PRO A 226 -4.13 -11.17 -11.05
N LYS A 227 -3.52 -11.40 -12.22
CA LYS A 227 -4.26 -11.59 -13.47
C LYS A 227 -5.05 -12.89 -13.48
N GLU A 228 -4.43 -13.98 -13.01
CA GLU A 228 -5.06 -15.30 -12.93
C GLU A 228 -6.15 -15.32 -11.87
N VAL A 229 -5.89 -14.69 -10.71
CA VAL A 229 -6.88 -14.51 -9.64
C VAL A 229 -8.11 -13.76 -10.17
N ASN A 230 -7.91 -12.61 -10.83
CA ASN A 230 -9.02 -11.84 -11.43
C ASN A 230 -9.75 -12.62 -12.52
N GLY A 231 -9.03 -13.38 -13.35
CA GLY A 231 -9.62 -14.25 -14.37
C GLY A 231 -10.50 -15.35 -13.75
N ALA A 232 -10.05 -15.98 -12.66
CA ALA A 232 -10.84 -16.98 -11.94
C ALA A 232 -12.11 -16.37 -11.34
N PHE A 233 -12.04 -15.18 -10.73
CA PHE A 233 -13.22 -14.47 -10.25
C PHE A 233 -14.18 -14.12 -11.40
N GLN A 234 -13.66 -13.59 -12.50
CA GLN A 234 -14.46 -13.27 -13.68
C GLN A 234 -15.19 -14.51 -14.21
N GLN A 235 -14.49 -15.64 -14.35
CA GLN A 235 -15.08 -16.88 -14.82
C GLN A 235 -16.15 -17.40 -13.85
N PHE A 236 -15.87 -17.42 -12.55
CA PHE A 236 -16.83 -17.85 -11.53
C PHE A 236 -18.12 -17.03 -11.60
N TYR A 237 -18.03 -15.70 -11.57
CA TYR A 237 -19.20 -14.83 -11.60
C TYR A 237 -19.89 -14.85 -12.97
N SER A 238 -19.15 -14.98 -14.08
CA SER A 238 -19.75 -15.14 -15.40
C SER A 238 -20.59 -16.41 -15.47
N THR A 239 -20.10 -17.53 -14.96
CA THR A 239 -20.87 -18.78 -14.90
C THR A 239 -22.06 -18.65 -13.96
N LEU A 240 -21.88 -18.07 -12.76
CA LEU A 240 -22.96 -17.89 -11.79
C LEU A 240 -24.10 -17.00 -12.33
N CYS A 241 -23.76 -15.96 -13.07
CA CYS A 241 -24.72 -15.04 -13.68
C CYS A 241 -25.24 -15.50 -15.05
N SER A 242 -24.67 -16.56 -15.62
CA SER A 242 -25.22 -17.19 -16.82
C SER A 242 -26.35 -18.12 -16.40
N SER A 243 -27.57 -17.86 -16.86
CA SER A 243 -28.70 -18.73 -16.56
C SER A 243 -28.53 -20.09 -17.23
N ASP A 244 -28.71 -21.18 -16.49
CA ASP A 244 -28.74 -22.56 -17.00
C ASP A 244 -29.98 -22.88 -17.87
N GLY A 245 -30.81 -21.88 -18.18
CA GLY A 245 -32.02 -22.04 -18.99
C GLY A 245 -32.09 -21.05 -20.14
N LEU A 246 -32.74 -21.48 -21.23
CA LEU A 246 -33.35 -20.54 -22.18
C LEU A 246 -34.38 -19.73 -21.38
N ALA A 247 -34.17 -18.42 -21.25
CA ALA A 247 -35.14 -17.55 -20.60
C ALA A 247 -36.47 -17.63 -21.36
N ASP A 248 -37.43 -18.39 -20.83
CA ASP A 248 -38.79 -18.40 -21.32
C ASP A 248 -39.47 -17.13 -20.82
N ILE A 249 -39.34 -16.07 -21.62
CA ILE A 249 -39.91 -14.75 -21.34
C ILE A 249 -41.40 -14.88 -21.00
N CYS A 250 -42.13 -15.78 -21.67
CA CYS A 250 -43.55 -16.02 -21.42
C CYS A 250 -43.81 -16.60 -20.03
N ALA A 251 -42.93 -17.45 -19.50
CA ALA A 251 -43.05 -18.00 -18.14
C ALA A 251 -42.75 -16.94 -17.06
N TYR A 252 -41.79 -16.04 -17.32
CA TYR A 252 -41.53 -14.89 -16.45
C TYR A 252 -42.68 -13.89 -16.47
N GLU A 253 -43.24 -13.58 -17.64
CA GLU A 253 -44.41 -12.70 -17.76
C GLU A 253 -45.62 -13.28 -17.04
N ALA A 254 -45.92 -14.57 -17.23
CA ALA A 254 -47.00 -15.24 -16.50
C ALA A 254 -46.78 -15.24 -14.98
N PHE A 255 -45.55 -15.46 -14.50
CA PHE A 255 -45.23 -15.38 -13.07
C PHE A 255 -45.36 -13.96 -12.51
N LEU A 256 -44.91 -12.95 -13.25
CA LEU A 256 -44.99 -11.54 -12.83
C LEU A 256 -46.42 -11.01 -12.88
N GLU A 257 -47.26 -11.48 -13.82
CA GLU A 257 -48.69 -11.13 -13.89
C GLU A 257 -49.50 -11.72 -12.72
N ASP A 258 -49.13 -12.90 -12.23
CA ASP A 258 -49.76 -13.54 -11.07
C ASP A 258 -49.36 -12.89 -9.73
N LEU A 259 -48.32 -12.05 -9.70
CA LEU A 259 -47.93 -11.32 -8.50
C LEU A 259 -48.76 -10.04 -8.37
N ASP A 260 -49.64 -10.01 -7.37
CA ASP A 260 -50.38 -8.81 -6.96
C ASP A 260 -49.44 -7.86 -6.19
N LEU A 261 -48.47 -7.28 -6.90
CA LEU A 261 -47.51 -6.34 -6.32
C LEU A 261 -48.25 -5.05 -5.95
N PRO A 262 -48.19 -4.61 -4.67
CA PRO A 262 -48.84 -3.38 -4.27
C PRO A 262 -48.25 -2.20 -5.04
N GLY A 263 -49.05 -1.59 -5.91
CA GLY A 263 -48.67 -0.36 -6.60
C GLY A 263 -48.48 0.77 -5.60
N LEU A 264 -47.43 1.57 -5.79
CA LEU A 264 -47.22 2.79 -5.00
C LEU A 264 -48.48 3.67 -5.08
N SER A 265 -48.93 4.16 -3.92
CA SER A 265 -50.04 5.11 -3.89
C SER A 265 -49.65 6.37 -4.67
N PRO A 266 -50.61 7.09 -5.27
CA PRO A 266 -50.32 8.34 -5.99
C PRO A 266 -49.54 9.33 -5.11
N ARG A 267 -49.85 9.36 -3.82
CA ARG A 267 -49.17 10.20 -2.83
C ARG A 267 -47.71 9.81 -2.63
N ASP A 268 -47.41 8.50 -2.52
CA ASP A 268 -46.05 8.03 -2.31
C ASP A 268 -45.20 8.19 -3.58
N ARG A 269 -45.83 8.05 -4.76
CA ARG A 269 -45.18 8.33 -6.04
C ARG A 269 -44.81 9.80 -6.18
N ASP A 270 -45.77 10.70 -5.93
CA ASP A 270 -45.51 12.15 -6.00
C ASP A 270 -44.46 12.59 -4.98
N LEU A 271 -44.37 11.91 -3.83
CA LEU A 271 -43.35 12.16 -2.81
C LEU A 271 -41.96 11.67 -3.26
N LEU A 272 -41.88 10.51 -3.92
CA LEU A 272 -40.62 9.96 -4.45
C LEU A 272 -40.11 10.72 -5.68
N ASP A 273 -41.02 11.27 -6.50
CA ASP A 273 -40.71 12.09 -7.67
C ASP A 273 -40.45 13.57 -7.32
N ALA A 274 -40.67 13.97 -6.06
CA ALA A 274 -40.41 15.32 -5.61
C ALA A 274 -38.90 15.63 -5.54
N LEU A 275 -38.54 16.91 -5.69
CA LEU A 275 -37.17 17.35 -5.50
C LEU A 275 -36.74 17.16 -4.04
N ILE A 276 -35.60 16.48 -3.84
CA ILE A 276 -35.01 16.26 -2.52
C ILE A 276 -34.79 17.60 -1.83
N SER A 277 -35.38 17.75 -0.65
CA SER A 277 -35.29 18.99 0.12
C SER A 277 -34.04 19.04 1.00
N GLY A 278 -33.55 20.25 1.30
CA GLY A 278 -32.42 20.42 2.22
C GLY A 278 -32.69 19.88 3.64
N ALA A 279 -33.95 19.86 4.07
CA ALA A 279 -34.34 19.31 5.37
C ALA A 279 -34.21 17.78 5.41
N GLU A 280 -34.55 17.08 4.32
CA GLU A 280 -34.36 15.63 4.20
C GLU A 280 -32.87 15.27 4.19
N ILE A 281 -32.04 16.05 3.48
CA ILE A 281 -30.59 15.87 3.48
C ILE A 281 -30.04 16.04 4.90
N HIS A 282 -30.47 17.09 5.61
CA HIS A 282 -30.03 17.35 6.98
C HIS A 282 -30.46 16.24 7.95
N ALA A 283 -31.70 15.76 7.83
CA ALA A 283 -32.21 14.63 8.62
C ALA A 283 -31.47 13.32 8.32
N ALA A 284 -31.18 13.05 7.04
CA ALA A 284 -30.42 11.89 6.61
C ALA A 284 -29.01 11.91 7.19
N ILE A 285 -28.29 13.04 7.08
CA ILE A 285 -26.95 13.25 7.65
C ILE A 285 -26.96 12.97 9.16
N HIS A 286 -27.98 13.42 9.89
CA HIS A 286 -28.08 13.16 11.33
C HIS A 286 -28.48 11.73 11.69
N SER A 287 -29.20 11.03 10.81
CA SER A 287 -29.58 9.62 11.00
C SER A 287 -28.47 8.63 10.64
N MET A 288 -27.45 9.06 9.90
CA MET A 288 -26.31 8.23 9.56
C MET A 288 -25.49 7.93 10.83
N GLN A 289 -25.30 6.65 11.13
CA GLN A 289 -24.42 6.23 12.22
C GLN A 289 -22.98 6.68 11.94
N ALA A 290 -22.36 7.33 12.93
CA ALA A 290 -21.03 7.96 12.82
C ALA A 290 -19.88 6.98 12.46
N GLU A 291 -20.11 5.66 12.46
CA GLU A 291 -19.08 4.63 12.26
C GLU A 291 -19.02 4.04 10.84
N LYS A 292 -19.80 4.54 9.88
CA LYS A 292 -19.64 4.19 8.46
C LYS A 292 -19.31 5.41 7.63
N SER A 293 -18.09 5.91 7.80
CA SER A 293 -17.48 6.81 6.83
C SER A 293 -16.82 5.97 5.74
N LEU A 294 -17.14 6.28 4.48
CA LEU A 294 -16.60 5.71 3.24
C LEU A 294 -15.06 5.76 3.16
#